data_AF-A0A2V9PU89-F1
#
_entry.id   AF-A0A2V9PU89-F1
#
_cell.length_a   1.000
_cell.length_b   1.000
_cell.length_c   1.000
_cell.angle_alpha   90.00
_cell.angle_beta   90.00
_cell.angle_gamma   90.00
#
_symmetry.space_group_name_H-M   'P 1'
#
loop_
_entity.id
_entity.type
_entity.pdbx_description
1 polymer ?
#
loop_
_entity_poly.entity_id
_entity_poly.type
_entity_poly.pdbx_seq_one_letter_code
_entity_poly.pdbx_strand_id
1 'polypeptide(L)'
;MGAFLAVVLYPRNKWLFAFVLIGFAVLWLNRRFAKDPTPQALADQVENLLTGNYTGWDVDDFEMQSIRDSRLQDLHRRCMNVGPPEEWPKLNEEQKSQLREIIVELRVLGDARKQGQVVN
;
A
#
# COMPACT_ATOMS: atom_id res chain seq x y z
N MET A 1 -21.99 -28.89 49.88
CA MET A 1 -22.26 -27.44 49.72
C MET A 1 -21.06 -26.81 49.03
N GLY A 2 -20.96 -26.90 47.70
CA GLY A 2 -19.70 -26.58 47.00
C GLY A 2 -19.87 -26.20 45.53
N ALA A 3 -20.96 -25.50 45.19
CA ALA A 3 -21.27 -25.13 43.81
C ALA A 3 -21.55 -23.63 43.60
N PHE A 4 -21.23 -22.77 44.57
CA PHE A 4 -21.52 -21.32 44.47
C PHE A 4 -20.26 -20.43 44.40
N LEU A 5 -19.06 -21.00 44.38
CA LEU A 5 -17.81 -20.23 44.25
C LEU A 5 -17.22 -20.21 42.83
N ALA A 6 -17.90 -20.81 41.84
CA ALA A 6 -17.43 -20.80 40.45
C ALA A 6 -17.87 -19.56 39.64
N VAL A 7 -18.73 -18.70 40.19
CA VAL A 7 -19.30 -17.55 39.46
C VAL A 7 -18.61 -16.22 39.80
N VAL A 8 -17.81 -16.16 40.89
CA VAL A 8 -17.23 -14.89 41.40
C VAL A 8 -15.73 -14.73 41.06
N LEU A 9 -15.17 -15.64 40.26
CA LEU A 9 -13.78 -15.57 39.76
C LEU A 9 -13.74 -15.53 38.23
N TYR A 10 -14.55 -14.65 37.63
CA TYR A 10 -14.24 -14.09 36.32
C TYR A 10 -13.63 -12.68 36.50
N PRO A 11 -12.37 -12.56 36.95
CA PRO A 11 -11.69 -11.30 36.78
C PRO A 11 -11.38 -11.16 35.28
N ARG A 12 -11.76 -10.02 34.72
CA ARG A 12 -10.72 -9.17 34.10
C ARG A 12 -10.10 -9.67 32.77
N ASN A 13 -10.89 -10.01 31.73
CA ASN A 13 -10.33 -10.32 30.40
C ASN A 13 -10.61 -9.28 29.28
N LYS A 14 -10.85 -8.00 29.63
CA LYS A 14 -10.83 -6.90 28.63
C LYS A 14 -9.42 -6.58 28.09
N TRP A 15 -8.37 -7.14 28.70
CA TRP A 15 -6.97 -6.88 28.34
C TRP A 15 -6.51 -7.56 27.04
N LEU A 16 -7.09 -8.70 26.68
CA LEU A 16 -6.75 -9.36 25.41
C LEU A 16 -7.17 -8.51 24.20
N PHE A 17 -8.29 -7.79 24.29
CA PHE A 17 -8.69 -6.80 23.28
C PHE A 17 -7.78 -5.58 23.25
N ALA A 18 -7.20 -5.17 24.38
CA ALA A 18 -6.30 -4.02 24.42
C ALA A 18 -5.06 -4.26 23.56
N PHE A 19 -4.46 -5.46 23.57
CA PHE A 19 -3.32 -5.77 22.70
C PHE A 19 -3.69 -5.79 21.21
N VAL A 20 -4.87 -6.32 20.87
CA VAL A 20 -5.36 -6.28 19.48
C VAL A 20 -5.60 -4.84 19.02
N LEU A 21 -6.21 -4.00 19.87
CA LEU A 21 -6.43 -2.58 19.58
C LEU A 21 -5.13 -1.78 19.53
N ILE A 22 -4.15 -2.11 20.37
CA ILE A 22 -2.81 -1.50 20.31
C ILE A 22 -2.11 -1.92 19.02
N GLY A 23 -2.16 -3.20 18.63
CA GLY A 23 -1.63 -3.66 17.35
C GLY A 23 -2.29 -2.94 16.17
N PHE A 24 -3.61 -2.81 16.18
CA PHE A 24 -4.36 -2.07 15.16
C PHE A 24 -4.02 -0.58 15.16
N ALA A 25 -3.88 0.04 16.34
CA ALA A 25 -3.51 1.43 16.47
C ALA A 25 -2.09 1.70 15.99
N VAL A 26 -1.13 0.80 16.28
CA VAL A 26 0.25 0.88 15.79
C VAL A 26 0.30 0.69 14.27
N LEU A 27 -0.41 -0.29 13.71
CA LEU A 27 -0.52 -0.46 12.25
C LEU A 27 -1.17 0.76 11.60
N TRP A 28 -2.23 1.31 12.21
CA TRP A 28 -2.92 2.49 11.71
C TRP A 28 -2.05 3.75 11.80
N LEU A 29 -1.33 3.95 12.90
CA LEU A 29 -0.37 5.05 13.05
C LEU A 29 0.77 4.89 12.04
N ASN A 30 1.34 3.69 11.94
CA ASN A 30 2.42 3.40 11.01
C ASN A 30 1.96 3.62 9.56
N ARG A 31 0.73 3.26 9.20
CA ARG A 31 0.14 3.55 7.89
C ARG A 31 -0.13 5.04 7.68
N ARG A 32 -0.48 5.79 8.74
CA ARG A 32 -0.74 7.23 8.67
C ARG A 32 0.53 8.09 8.65
N PHE A 33 1.61 7.57 9.23
CA PHE A 33 2.95 8.16 9.22
C PHE A 33 3.88 7.55 8.17
N ALA A 34 3.45 6.47 7.49
CA ALA A 34 4.14 5.94 6.32
C ALA A 34 4.27 7.10 5.33
N LYS A 35 5.52 7.45 5.04
CA LYS A 35 5.84 8.47 4.05
C LYS A 35 5.15 8.08 2.75
N ASP A 36 4.50 9.04 2.10
CA ASP A 36 3.91 8.83 0.78
C ASP A 36 4.94 8.11 -0.11
N PRO A 37 4.52 7.07 -0.87
CA PRO A 37 5.44 6.38 -1.75
C PRO A 37 6.08 7.40 -2.68
N THR A 38 7.41 7.35 -2.77
CA THR A 38 8.10 8.23 -3.70
C THR A 38 7.68 7.86 -5.13
N PRO A 39 7.69 8.81 -6.07
CA PRO A 39 7.33 8.51 -7.46
C PRO A 39 8.17 7.37 -8.06
N GLN A 40 9.46 7.29 -7.71
CA GLN A 40 10.30 6.16 -8.08
C GLN A 40 9.83 4.85 -7.44
N ALA A 41 9.53 4.83 -6.14
CA ALA A 41 9.07 3.61 -5.48
C ALA A 41 7.75 3.09 -6.08
N LEU A 42 6.86 4.00 -6.48
CA LEU A 42 5.63 3.64 -7.18
C LEU A 42 5.92 3.06 -8.57
N ALA A 43 6.83 3.68 -9.33
CA ALA A 43 7.26 3.18 -10.64
C ALA A 43 7.84 1.76 -10.55
N ASP A 44 8.69 1.51 -9.56
CA ASP A 44 9.33 0.21 -9.34
C ASP A 44 8.31 -0.85 -8.90
N GLN A 45 7.29 -0.47 -8.11
CA GLN A 45 6.18 -1.37 -7.77
C GLN A 45 5.38 -1.78 -9.01
N VAL A 46 5.03 -0.81 -9.87
CA VAL A 46 4.31 -1.10 -11.12
C VAL A 46 5.15 -1.99 -12.05
N GLU A 47 6.46 -1.75 -12.14
CA GLU A 47 7.36 -2.58 -12.96
C GLU A 47 7.49 -4.01 -12.43
N ASN A 48 7.56 -4.19 -11.11
CA ASN A 48 7.60 -5.52 -10.49
C ASN A 48 6.29 -6.29 -10.71
N LEU A 49 5.15 -5.62 -10.52
CA LEU A 49 3.82 -6.19 -10.78
C LEU A 49 3.66 -6.57 -12.26
N LEU A 50 4.12 -5.71 -13.18
CA LEU A 50 4.08 -5.95 -14.62
C LEU A 50 4.93 -7.15 -15.05
N THR A 51 6.11 -7.31 -14.44
CA THR A 51 7.01 -8.45 -14.69
C THR A 51 6.50 -9.75 -14.04
N GLY A 52 5.50 -9.66 -13.16
CA GLY A 52 5.03 -10.79 -12.36
C GLY A 52 5.97 -11.16 -11.21
N ASN A 53 6.90 -10.27 -10.87
CA ASN A 53 7.86 -10.43 -9.78
C ASN A 53 7.29 -9.82 -8.48
N TYR A 54 6.14 -10.32 -8.06
CA TYR A 54 5.45 -9.88 -6.84
C TYR A 54 5.15 -11.08 -5.94
N THR A 55 5.12 -10.88 -4.63
CA THR A 55 4.97 -11.96 -3.65
C THR A 55 3.97 -11.61 -2.54
N GLY A 56 3.21 -12.59 -2.10
CA GLY A 56 2.31 -12.44 -0.95
C GLY A 56 1.25 -11.35 -1.16
N TRP A 57 1.36 -10.28 -0.38
CA TRP A 57 0.38 -9.18 -0.29
C TRP A 57 0.74 -7.96 -1.15
N ASP A 58 1.75 -8.05 -2.02
CA ASP A 58 2.21 -6.90 -2.84
C ASP A 58 1.10 -6.29 -3.71
N VAL A 59 0.20 -7.13 -4.24
CA VAL A 59 -0.99 -6.68 -5.00
C VAL A 59 -1.95 -5.93 -4.09
N ASP A 60 -2.36 -6.53 -2.97
CA ASP A 60 -3.30 -5.90 -2.03
C ASP A 60 -2.73 -4.61 -1.43
N ASP A 61 -1.44 -4.58 -1.12
CA ASP A 61 -0.76 -3.39 -0.61
C ASP A 61 -0.72 -2.28 -1.68
N PHE A 62 -0.53 -2.63 -2.96
CA PHE A 62 -0.61 -1.69 -4.07
C PHE A 62 -2.04 -1.18 -4.30
N GLU A 63 -3.05 -2.07 -4.26
CA GLU A 63 -4.45 -1.69 -4.44
C GLU A 63 -4.96 -0.80 -3.29
N MET A 64 -4.61 -1.15 -2.06
CA MET A 64 -5.02 -0.40 -0.88
C MET A 64 -4.11 0.81 -0.59
N GLN A 65 -3.13 1.10 -1.46
CA GLN A 65 -2.15 2.16 -1.22
C GLN A 65 -2.84 3.54 -1.14
N SER A 66 -2.75 4.18 0.02
CA SER A 66 -3.32 5.51 0.24
C SER A 66 -2.27 6.58 -0.08
N ILE A 67 -2.29 7.11 -1.29
CA ILE A 67 -1.39 8.18 -1.73
C ILE A 67 -2.01 9.55 -1.42
N ARG A 68 -1.33 10.42 -0.67
CA ARG A 68 -1.82 11.77 -0.32
C ARG A 68 -1.55 12.80 -1.41
N ASP A 69 -0.52 12.59 -2.22
CA ASP A 69 -0.20 13.44 -3.36
C ASP A 69 -1.19 13.20 -4.51
N SER A 70 -1.94 14.23 -4.87
CA SER A 70 -2.97 14.16 -5.91
C SER A 70 -2.42 13.77 -7.28
N ARG A 71 -1.18 14.14 -7.64
CA ARG A 71 -0.58 13.76 -8.92
C ARG A 71 -0.16 12.30 -8.94
N LEU A 72 0.45 11.81 -7.85
CA LEU A 72 0.79 10.40 -7.71
C LEU A 72 -0.47 9.52 -7.62
N GLN A 73 -1.50 10.01 -6.95
CA GLN A 73 -2.79 9.33 -6.85
C GLN A 73 -3.48 9.24 -8.22
N ASP A 74 -3.41 10.28 -9.05
CA ASP A 74 -3.95 10.23 -10.41
C ASP A 74 -3.22 9.18 -11.26
N LEU A 75 -1.89 9.13 -11.19
CA LEU A 75 -1.08 8.15 -11.92
C LEU A 75 -1.35 6.71 -11.44
N HIS A 76 -1.43 6.49 -10.12
CA HIS A 76 -1.82 5.20 -9.55
C HIS A 76 -3.21 4.77 -10.01
N ARG A 77 -4.18 5.70 -10.02
CA ARG A 77 -5.52 5.43 -10.51
C ARG A 77 -5.54 5.09 -12.00
N ARG A 78 -4.70 5.74 -12.81
CA ARG A 78 -4.53 5.40 -14.24
C ARG A 78 -3.98 3.98 -14.40
N CYS A 79 -3.02 3.54 -13.58
CA CYS A 79 -2.56 2.15 -13.59
C CYS A 79 -3.72 1.18 -13.30
N MET A 80 -4.52 1.46 -12.26
CA MET A 80 -5.68 0.62 -11.91
C MET A 80 -6.78 0.59 -12.99
N ASN A 81 -6.87 1.62 -13.83
CA ASN A 81 -7.82 1.65 -14.94
C ASN A 81 -7.41 0.76 -16.12
N VAL A 82 -6.12 0.39 -16.25
CA VAL A 82 -5.65 -0.53 -17.31
C VAL A 82 -6.14 -1.95 -17.06
N GLY A 83 -6.25 -2.33 -15.79
CA GLY A 83 -6.72 -3.64 -15.35
C GLY A 83 -6.24 -3.95 -13.92
N PRO A 84 -6.70 -5.07 -13.34
CA PRO A 84 -6.26 -5.50 -12.01
C PRO A 84 -4.76 -5.89 -12.02
N PRO A 85 -3.98 -5.55 -10.97
CA PRO A 85 -2.54 -5.80 -10.94
C PRO A 85 -2.13 -7.27 -11.11
N GLU A 86 -2.97 -8.20 -10.67
CA GLU A 86 -2.75 -9.65 -10.83
C GLU A 86 -2.72 -10.10 -12.30
N GLU A 87 -3.42 -9.37 -13.17
CA GLU A 87 -3.52 -9.71 -14.60
C GLU A 87 -2.47 -8.98 -15.43
N TRP A 88 -1.72 -8.04 -14.85
CA TRP A 88 -0.70 -7.24 -15.55
C TRP A 88 0.33 -8.04 -16.34
N PRO A 89 0.86 -9.17 -15.82
CA PRO A 89 1.78 -10.02 -16.58
C PRO A 89 1.15 -10.60 -17.85
N LYS A 90 -0.17 -10.81 -17.85
CA LYS A 90 -0.96 -11.43 -18.92
C LYS A 90 -1.60 -10.40 -19.87
N LEU A 91 -1.44 -9.11 -19.61
CA LEU A 91 -1.98 -8.06 -20.46
C LEU A 91 -1.38 -8.08 -21.87
N ASN A 92 -2.14 -7.52 -22.81
CA ASN A 92 -1.70 -7.33 -24.18
C ASN A 92 -0.60 -6.27 -24.28
N GLU A 93 0.21 -6.30 -25.35
CA GLU A 93 1.33 -5.37 -25.53
C GLU A 93 0.92 -3.89 -25.51
N GLU A 94 -0.28 -3.55 -26.00
CA GLU A 94 -0.81 -2.18 -25.95
C GLU A 94 -1.03 -1.71 -24.50
N GLN A 95 -1.63 -2.54 -23.66
CA GLN A 95 -1.86 -2.24 -22.24
C GLN A 95 -0.54 -2.22 -21.45
N LYS A 96 0.40 -3.09 -21.79
CA LYS A 96 1.76 -3.06 -21.23
C LYS A 96 2.50 -1.79 -21.62
N SER A 97 2.32 -1.30 -22.84
CA SER A 97 2.88 -0.02 -23.29
C SER A 97 2.30 1.14 -22.47
N GLN A 98 0.99 1.15 -22.23
CA GLN A 98 0.34 2.17 -21.39
C GLN A 98 0.91 2.19 -19.96
N LEU A 99 1.10 1.02 -19.33
CA LEU A 99 1.72 0.93 -18.01
C LEU A 99 3.18 1.41 -18.02
N ARG A 100 3.95 1.09 -19.07
CA ARG A 100 5.33 1.58 -19.24
C ARG A 100 5.38 3.10 -19.41
N GLU A 101 4.44 3.70 -20.13
CA GLU A 101 4.34 5.16 -20.24
C GLU A 101 4.09 5.80 -18.87
N ILE A 102 3.19 5.23 -18.06
CA ILE A 102 2.93 5.69 -16.69
C ILE A 102 4.18 5.55 -15.81
N ILE A 103 4.93 4.45 -15.93
CA ILE A 103 6.22 4.26 -15.23
C ILE A 103 7.22 5.37 -15.60
N VAL A 104 7.32 5.73 -16.89
CA VAL A 104 8.19 6.83 -17.34
C VAL A 104 7.74 8.16 -16.74
N GLU A 105 6.44 8.46 -16.76
CA GLU A 105 5.88 9.68 -16.17
C GLU A 105 6.17 9.77 -14.67
N LEU A 106 6.03 8.65 -13.94
CA LEU A 106 6.36 8.55 -12.52
C LEU A 106 7.85 8.81 -12.25
N ARG A 107 8.75 8.27 -13.09
CA ARG A 107 10.19 8.50 -12.98
C ARG A 107 10.56 9.97 -13.22
N VAL A 108 10.00 10.58 -14.27
CA VAL A 108 10.19 12.02 -14.55
C VAL A 108 9.69 12.87 -13.38
N LEU A 109 8.54 12.54 -12.80
CA LEU A 109 7.99 13.25 -11.65
C LEU A 109 8.87 13.11 -10.40
N GLY A 110 9.50 11.94 -10.22
CA GLY A 110 10.50 11.70 -9.18
C GLY A 110 11.77 12.53 -9.35
N ASP A 111 12.29 12.60 -10.57
CA ASP A 111 13.50 13.36 -10.88
C ASP A 111 13.28 14.87 -10.78
N ALA A 112 12.12 15.36 -11.22
CA ALA A 112 11.73 16.76 -11.07
C ALA A 112 11.64 17.18 -9.59
N ARG A 113 11.11 16.30 -8.71
CA ARG A 113 11.07 16.53 -7.26
C ARG A 113 12.46 16.57 -6.64
N LYS A 114 13.35 15.66 -7.05
CA LYS A 114 14.75 15.66 -6.58
C LYS A 114 15.45 16.95 -6.98
N GLN A 115 15.30 17.39 -8.23
CA GLN A 115 15.91 18.62 -8.72
C GLN A 115 15.37 19.86 -7.98
N GLY A 116 14.06 19.94 -7.72
CA GLY A 116 13.47 21.04 -6.95
C GLY A 116 13.91 21.11 -5.48
N GLN A 117 14.30 19.99 -4.88
CA GLN A 117 14.87 19.96 -3.52
C GLN A 117 16.37 20.29 -3.47
N VAL A 118 17.10 20.16 -4.57
CA VAL A 118 18.54 20.50 -4.65
C VAL A 118 18.77 22.00 -4.83
N VAL A 119 17.74 22.76 -5.21
CA VAL A 119 17.80 24.21 -5.47
C VAL A 119 17.35 25.05 -4.25
N ASN A 120 17.03 24.42 -3.11
CA ASN A 120 16.54 25.08 -1.89
C ASN A 120 17.51 24.90 -0.72
#